data_AF-A0A3B0CEH7-F1
#
_entry.id   AF-A0A3B0CEH7-F1
#
_cell.length_a   1.000
_cell.length_b   1.000
_cell.length_c   1.000
_cell.angle_alpha   90.00
_cell.angle_beta   90.00
_cell.angle_gamma   90.00
#
_symmetry.space_group_name_H-M   'P 1'
#
loop_
_entity.id
_entity.type
_entity.pdbx_description
1 polymer ?
#
loop_
_entity_poly.entity_id
_entity_poly.type
_entity_poly.pdbx_seq_one_letter_code
_entity_poly.pdbx_strand_id
1 'polypeptide(L)'
;MKTNTRFLIAFFVLLLAGAELQAQYGYGRRNGYGYGYGRGRSAIPQADITPKEPEPKTAEEIVDGEMPKIATTLELNEFETAVLSSVLKKYLQKRMELRILELPPDKMREGMAKITEQQDEELKAGLPLEKYEAFVQLQKDGLQKAQKKQKKKKRKKKKSKDKE
;
A
#
# COMPACT_ATOMS: atom_id res chain seq x y z
N MET A 1 -24.47 29.28 36.22
CA MET A 1 -24.61 29.29 34.75
C MET A 1 -25.89 28.55 34.39
N LYS A 2 -26.87 29.19 33.73
CA LYS A 2 -28.12 28.54 33.31
C LYS A 2 -27.79 27.65 32.11
N THR A 3 -27.79 26.33 32.28
CA THR A 3 -27.50 25.39 31.20
C THR A 3 -28.73 25.25 30.30
N ASN A 4 -28.56 25.55 29.01
CA ASN A 4 -29.59 25.47 27.99
C ASN A 4 -29.80 24.02 27.54
N THR A 5 -30.25 23.16 28.46
CA THR A 5 -30.42 21.71 28.27
C THR A 5 -31.28 21.35 27.06
N ARG A 6 -32.26 22.20 26.70
CA ARG A 6 -33.10 22.03 25.50
C ARG A 6 -32.30 22.06 24.20
N PHE A 7 -31.28 22.94 24.10
CA PHE A 7 -30.40 23.01 22.92
C PHE A 7 -29.47 21.79 22.84
N LEU A 8 -29.03 21.28 24.00
CA LEU A 8 -28.18 20.09 24.08
C LEU A 8 -28.93 18.82 23.65
N ILE A 9 -30.21 18.70 24.04
CA ILE A 9 -31.07 17.58 23.63
C ILE A 9 -31.38 17.69 22.13
N ALA A 10 -31.69 18.88 21.62
CA ALA A 10 -31.94 19.08 20.19
C ALA A 10 -30.72 18.73 19.32
N PHE A 11 -29.51 19.07 19.79
CA PHE A 11 -28.25 18.70 19.12
C PHE A 11 -28.05 17.17 19.06
N PHE A 12 -28.36 16.46 20.14
CA PHE A 12 -28.21 15.00 20.19
C PHE A 12 -29.23 14.26 19.29
N VAL A 13 -30.46 14.75 19.21
CA VAL A 13 -31.49 14.18 18.32
C VAL A 13 -31.10 14.36 16.83
N LEU A 14 -30.49 15.48 16.48
CA LEU A 14 -30.05 15.77 15.12
C LEU A 14 -28.87 14.88 14.68
N LEU A 15 -28.01 14.49 15.62
CA LEU A 15 -26.89 13.56 15.39
C LEU A 15 -27.36 12.12 15.10
N LEU A 16 -28.47 11.68 15.70
CA LEU A 16 -29.02 10.33 15.51
C LEU A 16 -29.83 10.17 14.21
N ALA A 17 -30.34 11.27 13.65
CA ALA A 17 -31.12 11.26 12.41
C ALA A 17 -30.28 11.14 11.11
N GLY A 18 -28.94 11.24 11.20
CA GLY A 18 -28.04 11.22 10.04
C GLY A 18 -27.51 9.84 9.63
N ALA A 19 -27.97 8.75 10.27
CA ALA A 19 -27.34 7.44 10.17
C ALA A 19 -27.93 6.51 9.09
N GLU A 20 -28.46 7.02 7.97
CA GLU A 20 -28.75 6.18 6.79
C GLU A 20 -28.47 6.91 5.48
N LEU A 21 -27.21 6.86 5.04
CA LEU A 21 -26.83 7.06 3.64
C LEU A 21 -25.83 5.96 3.25
N GLN A 22 -26.33 4.73 3.13
CA GLN A 22 -25.64 3.69 2.37
C GLN A 22 -25.91 3.93 0.89
N ALA A 23 -24.95 4.57 0.21
CA ALA A 23 -24.98 4.69 -1.23
C ALA A 23 -24.70 3.32 -1.87
N GLN A 24 -25.76 2.58 -2.22
CA GLN A 24 -25.67 1.52 -3.21
C GLN A 24 -25.79 2.15 -4.60
N TYR A 25 -24.64 2.53 -5.17
CA TYR A 25 -24.52 3.11 -6.51
C TYR A 25 -24.72 2.02 -7.57
N GLY A 26 -25.98 1.64 -7.80
CA GLY A 26 -26.39 0.69 -8.83
C GLY A 26 -26.94 1.42 -10.04
N TYR A 27 -26.12 1.58 -11.08
CA TYR A 27 -26.59 1.96 -12.42
C TYR A 27 -27.62 0.94 -12.92
N GLY A 28 -28.87 1.35 -13.06
CA GLY A 28 -29.92 0.53 -13.64
C GLY A 28 -31.10 1.37 -14.09
N ARG A 29 -31.12 1.71 -15.38
CA ARG A 29 -32.32 2.21 -16.07
C ARG A 29 -33.54 1.38 -15.66
N ARG A 30 -34.72 2.02 -15.57
CA ARG A 30 -35.89 1.75 -16.44
C ARG A 30 -37.18 2.28 -15.81
N ASN A 31 -37.81 3.23 -16.51
CA ASN A 31 -39.22 3.57 -16.39
C ASN A 31 -40.09 2.32 -16.30
N GLY A 32 -41.08 2.29 -15.42
CA GLY A 32 -42.11 1.26 -15.48
C GLY A 32 -43.05 1.26 -14.30
N TYR A 33 -44.09 2.08 -14.39
CA TYR A 33 -45.36 1.83 -13.71
C TYR A 33 -45.87 0.43 -14.06
N GLY A 34 -46.29 -0.36 -13.07
CA GLY A 34 -46.88 -1.67 -13.35
C GLY A 34 -47.20 -2.50 -12.11
N TYR A 35 -48.40 -2.33 -11.57
CA TYR A 35 -49.10 -3.33 -10.76
C TYR A 35 -49.17 -4.67 -11.53
N GLY A 36 -48.83 -5.78 -10.88
CA GLY A 36 -48.94 -7.10 -11.52
C GLY A 36 -48.62 -8.27 -10.58
N TYR A 37 -49.69 -8.96 -10.17
CA TYR A 37 -49.68 -10.24 -9.46
C TYR A 37 -48.80 -11.31 -10.14
N GLY A 38 -48.22 -12.19 -9.30
CA GLY A 38 -48.11 -13.62 -9.61
C GLY A 38 -46.83 -14.09 -10.27
N ARG A 39 -45.97 -14.74 -9.48
CA ARG A 39 -45.55 -16.15 -9.64
C ARG A 39 -44.37 -16.43 -8.73
N GLY A 40 -44.55 -17.41 -7.84
CA GLY A 40 -43.45 -17.99 -7.07
C GLY A 40 -42.35 -18.46 -8.02
N ARG A 41 -41.20 -17.79 -7.93
CA ARG A 41 -39.94 -18.33 -8.43
C ARG A 41 -39.18 -18.78 -7.20
N SER A 42 -38.96 -20.09 -7.12
CA SER A 42 -38.05 -20.72 -6.16
C SER A 42 -36.72 -19.99 -6.20
N ALA A 43 -36.39 -19.27 -5.13
CA ALA A 43 -35.07 -18.71 -4.92
C ALA A 43 -34.15 -19.88 -4.55
N ILE A 44 -33.65 -20.60 -5.55
CA ILE A 44 -32.49 -21.46 -5.35
C ILE A 44 -31.37 -20.50 -4.95
N PRO A 45 -30.78 -20.63 -3.75
CA PRO A 45 -29.62 -19.82 -3.39
C PRO A 45 -28.54 -20.14 -4.40
N GLN A 46 -28.22 -19.18 -5.26
CA GLN A 46 -27.01 -19.25 -6.07
C GLN A 46 -25.88 -19.21 -5.05
N ALA A 47 -25.14 -20.31 -4.92
CA ALA A 47 -23.96 -20.31 -4.07
C ALA A 47 -23.06 -19.17 -4.57
N ASP A 48 -22.86 -18.17 -3.73
CA ASP A 48 -21.91 -17.10 -4.00
C ASP A 48 -20.57 -17.78 -4.28
N ILE A 49 -20.16 -17.77 -5.54
CA ILE A 49 -18.80 -18.13 -5.91
C ILE A 49 -17.96 -17.01 -5.32
N THR A 50 -17.55 -17.16 -4.06
CA THR A 50 -16.55 -16.29 -3.43
C THR A 50 -15.42 -16.17 -4.43
N PRO A 51 -15.14 -14.96 -4.97
CA PRO A 51 -14.02 -14.77 -5.87
C PRO A 51 -12.79 -15.32 -5.16
N LYS A 52 -12.12 -16.31 -5.77
CA LYS A 52 -10.86 -16.83 -5.24
C LYS A 52 -9.96 -15.63 -4.95
N GLU A 53 -9.49 -15.53 -3.71
CA GLU A 53 -8.56 -14.47 -3.34
C GLU A 53 -7.39 -14.48 -4.34
N PRO A 54 -7.03 -13.32 -4.91
CA PRO A 54 -5.95 -13.25 -5.88
C PRO A 54 -4.68 -13.80 -5.21
N GLU A 55 -4.02 -14.73 -5.89
CA GLU A 55 -2.80 -15.34 -5.38
C GLU A 55 -1.78 -14.25 -4.99
N PRO A 56 -1.16 -14.35 -3.81
CA PRO A 56 -0.19 -13.36 -3.38
C PRO A 56 0.99 -13.37 -4.35
N LYS A 57 1.32 -12.20 -4.89
CA LYS A 57 2.48 -12.02 -5.79
C LYS A 57 3.74 -12.59 -5.15
N THR A 58 4.59 -13.20 -5.97
CA THR A 58 5.85 -13.77 -5.50
C THR A 58 6.86 -12.67 -5.14
N ALA A 59 7.86 -13.01 -4.31
CA ALA A 59 8.92 -12.06 -3.95
C ALA A 59 9.65 -11.53 -5.19
N GLU A 60 9.84 -12.38 -6.20
CA GLU A 60 10.52 -12.01 -7.44
C GLU A 60 9.71 -10.97 -8.22
N GLU A 61 8.41 -11.20 -8.42
CA GLU A 61 7.53 -10.27 -9.13
C GLU A 61 7.43 -8.91 -8.43
N ILE A 62 7.39 -8.91 -7.10
CA ILE A 62 7.36 -7.67 -6.31
C ILE A 62 8.65 -6.89 -6.51
N VAL A 63 9.80 -7.56 -6.40
CA VAL A 63 11.11 -6.91 -6.55
C VAL A 63 11.28 -6.42 -7.98
N ASP A 64 11.02 -7.27 -8.98
CA ASP A 64 11.24 -6.93 -10.38
C ASP A 64 10.33 -5.77 -10.84
N GLY A 65 9.14 -5.63 -10.26
CA GLY A 65 8.26 -4.49 -10.51
C GLY A 65 8.75 -3.16 -9.91
N GLU A 66 9.44 -3.18 -8.77
CA GLU A 66 9.90 -1.97 -8.07
C GLU A 66 11.37 -1.61 -8.35
N MET A 67 12.20 -2.59 -8.70
CA MET A 67 13.64 -2.39 -8.96
C MET A 67 13.94 -1.33 -10.02
N PRO A 68 13.23 -1.23 -11.16
CA PRO A 68 13.48 -0.17 -12.14
C PRO A 68 13.32 1.24 -11.55
N LYS A 69 12.35 1.43 -10.65
CA LYS A 69 12.11 2.72 -9.98
C LYS A 69 13.20 3.01 -8.96
N ILE A 70 13.66 1.99 -8.23
CA ILE A 70 14.72 2.12 -7.23
C ILE A 70 16.05 2.41 -7.92
N ALA A 71 16.42 1.64 -8.94
CA ALA A 71 17.65 1.81 -9.69
C ALA A 71 17.74 3.20 -10.34
N THR A 72 16.65 3.69 -10.93
CA THR A 72 16.60 5.04 -11.50
C THR A 72 16.66 6.14 -10.44
N THR A 73 16.07 5.92 -9.25
CA THR A 73 16.08 6.92 -8.18
C THR A 73 17.43 6.97 -7.47
N LEU A 74 18.12 5.84 -7.32
CA LEU A 74 19.42 5.77 -6.66
C LEU A 74 20.60 5.88 -7.65
N GLU A 75 20.30 5.96 -8.95
CA GLU A 75 21.28 5.97 -10.04
C GLU A 75 22.27 4.81 -9.88
N LEU A 76 21.73 3.60 -9.67
CA LEU A 76 22.51 2.38 -9.48
C LEU A 76 23.09 1.90 -10.81
N ASN A 77 24.28 1.29 -10.77
CA ASN A 77 24.80 0.56 -11.93
C ASN A 77 24.16 -0.84 -12.05
N GLU A 78 24.47 -1.57 -13.11
CA GLU A 78 23.93 -2.92 -13.36
C GLU A 78 24.31 -3.93 -12.25
N PHE A 79 25.56 -3.92 -11.80
CA PHE A 79 26.05 -4.75 -10.69
C PHE A 79 25.37 -4.40 -9.36
N GLU A 80 25.32 -3.13 -8.98
CA GLU A 80 24.66 -2.65 -7.76
C GLU A 80 23.16 -2.99 -7.78
N THR A 81 22.53 -2.92 -8.94
CA THR A 81 21.13 -3.31 -9.16
C THR A 81 20.97 -4.83 -8.99
N ALA A 82 21.88 -5.64 -9.50
CA ALA A 82 21.85 -7.09 -9.32
C ALA A 82 22.05 -7.50 -7.85
N VAL A 83 23.02 -6.87 -7.17
CA VAL A 83 23.25 -7.08 -5.74
C VAL A 83 22.03 -6.67 -4.92
N LEU A 84 21.50 -5.46 -5.13
CA LEU A 84 20.31 -5.00 -4.40
C LEU A 84 19.09 -5.89 -4.68
N SER A 85 18.85 -6.29 -5.94
CA SER A 85 17.68 -7.10 -6.30
C SER A 85 17.75 -8.50 -5.69
N SER A 86 18.90 -9.17 -5.76
CA SER A 86 19.09 -10.49 -5.16
C SER A 86 18.90 -10.47 -3.64
N VAL A 87 19.46 -9.48 -2.95
CA VAL A 87 19.29 -9.30 -1.51
C VAL A 87 17.82 -9.03 -1.16
N LEU A 88 17.16 -8.13 -1.90
CA LEU A 88 15.74 -7.84 -1.67
C LEU A 88 14.84 -9.06 -1.91
N LYS A 89 15.08 -9.85 -2.97
CA LYS A 89 14.32 -11.09 -3.26
C LYS A 89 14.43 -12.07 -2.09
N LYS A 90 15.65 -12.35 -1.66
CA LYS A 90 15.96 -13.26 -0.54
C LYS A 90 15.24 -12.86 0.75
N TYR A 91 15.35 -11.60 1.15
CA TYR A 91 14.76 -11.16 2.42
C TYR A 91 13.26 -10.92 2.34
N LEU A 92 12.70 -10.52 1.19
CA LEU A 92 11.25 -10.49 1.02
C LEU A 92 10.65 -11.89 1.09
N GLN A 93 11.29 -12.89 0.49
CA GLN A 93 10.88 -14.28 0.62
C GLN A 93 10.87 -14.72 2.08
N LYS A 94 11.95 -14.48 2.84
CA LYS A 94 11.98 -14.77 4.29
C LYS A 94 10.87 -14.08 5.08
N ARG A 95 10.52 -12.83 4.75
CA ARG A 95 9.41 -12.10 5.41
C ARG A 95 8.06 -12.73 5.09
N MET A 96 7.86 -13.20 3.87
CA MET A 96 6.64 -13.91 3.47
C MET A 96 6.54 -15.27 4.16
N GLU A 97 7.63 -16.05 4.18
CA GLU A 97 7.70 -17.32 4.91
C GLU A 97 7.38 -17.14 6.39
N LEU A 98 7.99 -16.14 7.03
CA LEU A 98 7.70 -15.81 8.43
C LEU A 98 6.22 -15.46 8.65
N ARG A 99 5.59 -14.79 7.68
CA ARG A 99 4.16 -14.45 7.74
C ARG A 99 3.26 -15.68 7.55
N ILE A 100 3.65 -16.61 6.67
CA ILE A 100 2.94 -17.88 6.44
C ILE A 100 3.04 -18.80 7.67
N LEU A 101 4.15 -18.73 8.42
CA LEU A 101 4.33 -19.48 9.67
C LEU A 101 3.36 -19.07 10.79
N GLU A 102 2.65 -17.93 10.66
CA GLU A 102 1.61 -17.45 11.59
C GLU A 102 2.01 -17.54 13.07
N LEU A 103 3.26 -17.15 13.38
CA LEU A 103 3.79 -17.23 14.74
C LEU A 103 3.10 -16.22 15.68
N PRO A 104 3.21 -16.41 17.02
CA PRO A 104 2.78 -15.41 17.98
C PRO A 104 3.42 -14.03 17.72
N PRO A 105 2.72 -12.91 18.00
CA PRO A 105 3.18 -11.56 17.65
C PRO A 105 4.60 -11.21 18.12
N ASP A 106 5.01 -11.71 19.28
CA ASP A 106 6.34 -11.43 19.84
C ASP A 106 7.44 -12.14 19.04
N LYS A 107 7.24 -13.42 18.70
CA LYS A 107 8.15 -14.18 17.84
C LYS A 107 8.19 -13.62 16.41
N MET A 108 7.05 -13.13 15.92
CA MET A 108 6.97 -12.44 14.63
C MET A 108 7.81 -11.17 14.61
N ARG A 109 7.75 -10.36 15.68
CA ARG A 109 8.58 -9.15 15.82
C ARG A 109 10.07 -9.50 15.85
N GLU A 110 10.46 -10.48 16.65
CA GLU A 110 11.85 -10.95 16.72
C GLU A 110 12.35 -11.46 15.36
N GLY A 111 11.54 -12.28 14.68
CA GLY A 111 11.88 -12.79 13.35
C GLY A 111 12.04 -11.67 12.32
N MET A 112 11.13 -10.69 12.32
CA MET A 112 11.22 -9.53 11.43
C MET A 112 12.43 -8.64 11.74
N ALA A 113 12.77 -8.46 13.02
CA ALA A 113 13.96 -7.71 13.43
C ALA A 113 15.24 -8.39 12.93
N LYS A 114 15.39 -9.71 13.16
CA LYS A 114 16.53 -10.49 12.66
C LYS A 114 16.66 -10.44 11.14
N ILE A 115 15.54 -10.56 10.42
CA ILE A 115 15.51 -10.42 8.97
C ILE A 115 16.01 -9.04 8.53
N THR A 116 15.60 -7.98 9.24
CA THR A 116 15.99 -6.60 8.92
C THR A 116 17.48 -6.38 9.18
N GLU A 117 18.01 -6.85 10.31
CA GLU A 117 19.43 -6.76 10.64
C GLU A 117 20.31 -7.48 9.61
N GLN A 118 19.97 -8.74 9.28
CA GLN A 118 20.70 -9.51 8.27
C GLN A 118 20.65 -8.84 6.89
N GLN A 119 19.50 -8.28 6.53
CA GLN A 119 19.35 -7.52 5.29
C GLN A 119 20.26 -6.29 5.29
N ASP A 120 20.29 -5.52 6.38
CA ASP A 120 21.13 -4.33 6.49
C ASP A 120 22.62 -4.65 6.44
N GLU A 121 23.06 -5.73 7.11
CA GLU A 121 24.44 -6.21 7.06
C GLU A 121 24.85 -6.62 5.65
N GLU A 122 24.02 -7.41 4.96
CA GLU A 122 24.30 -7.89 3.60
C GLU A 122 24.28 -6.73 2.58
N LEU A 123 23.39 -5.76 2.75
CA LEU A 123 23.37 -4.56 1.90
C LEU A 123 24.58 -3.65 2.15
N LYS A 124 25.02 -3.46 3.40
CA LYS A 124 26.23 -2.70 3.71
C LYS A 124 27.49 -3.36 3.16
N ALA A 125 27.53 -4.69 3.13
CA ALA A 125 28.64 -5.44 2.55
C ALA A 125 28.63 -5.45 1.01
N GLY A 126 27.44 -5.45 0.40
CA GLY A 126 27.28 -5.57 -1.05
C GLY A 126 27.18 -4.27 -1.84
N LEU A 127 26.74 -3.16 -1.22
CA LEU A 127 26.61 -1.86 -1.88
C LEU A 127 27.63 -0.84 -1.34
N PRO A 128 28.06 0.13 -2.18
CA PRO A 128 28.79 1.28 -1.70
C PRO A 128 28.00 2.02 -0.61
N LEU A 129 28.71 2.52 0.40
CA LEU A 129 28.10 3.15 1.58
C LEU A 129 27.13 4.29 1.21
N GLU A 130 27.50 5.12 0.23
CA GLU A 130 26.66 6.20 -0.28
C GLU A 130 25.32 5.71 -0.86
N LYS A 131 25.34 4.58 -1.58
CA LYS A 131 24.13 3.99 -2.20
C LYS A 131 23.26 3.32 -1.16
N TYR A 132 23.87 2.65 -0.18
CA TYR A 132 23.16 2.08 0.95
C TYR A 132 22.42 3.18 1.74
N GLU A 133 23.11 4.27 2.10
CA GLU A 133 22.48 5.38 2.83
C GLU A 133 21.35 6.02 2.03
N ALA A 134 21.55 6.20 0.72
CA ALA A 134 20.52 6.71 -0.17
C ALA A 134 19.30 5.77 -0.24
N PHE A 135 19.53 4.45 -0.22
CA PHE A 135 18.46 3.44 -0.14
C PHE A 135 17.71 3.50 1.21
N VAL A 136 18.42 3.61 2.34
CA VAL A 136 17.80 3.78 3.67
C VAL A 136 16.97 5.06 3.74
N GLN A 137 17.50 6.16 3.18
CA GLN A 137 16.74 7.42 3.07
C GLN A 137 15.50 7.25 2.19
N LEU A 138 15.61 6.51 1.09
CA LEU A 138 14.49 6.21 0.19
C LEU A 138 13.40 5.38 0.89
N GLN A 139 13.77 4.43 1.75
CA GLN A 139 12.83 3.71 2.59
C GLN A 139 12.11 4.62 3.60
N LYS A 140 12.86 5.52 4.27
CA LYS A 140 12.31 6.47 5.26
C LYS A 140 11.39 7.52 4.64
N ASP A 141 11.81 8.13 3.54
CA ASP A 141 11.03 9.14 2.81
C ASP A 141 9.85 8.52 2.04
N GLY A 142 10.00 7.26 1.63
CA GLY A 142 9.14 6.59 0.66
C GLY A 142 9.46 7.01 -0.78
N LEU A 143 9.39 6.04 -1.69
CA LEU A 143 9.68 6.18 -3.13
C LEU A 143 9.04 7.42 -3.78
N GLN A 144 7.77 7.71 -3.44
CA GLN A 144 7.05 8.84 -4.01
C GLN A 144 7.63 10.20 -3.60
N LYS A 145 8.05 10.37 -2.34
CA LYS A 145 8.63 11.65 -1.87
C LYS A 145 10.03 11.83 -2.45
N ALA A 146 10.83 10.76 -2.51
CA ALA A 146 12.16 10.77 -3.11
C ALA A 146 12.11 11.22 -4.59
N GLN A 147 11.22 10.64 -5.40
CA GLN A 147 11.02 11.03 -6.80
C GLN A 147 10.56 12.49 -6.95
N LYS A 148 9.66 12.97 -6.09
CA LYS A 148 9.23 14.38 -6.09
C LYS A 148 10.41 15.32 -5.78
N LYS A 149 11.26 14.98 -4.80
CA LYS A 149 12.47 15.76 -4.46
C LYS A 149 13.45 15.79 -5.63
N GLN A 150 13.70 14.67 -6.31
CA GLN A 150 14.55 14.63 -7.50
C GLN A 150 14.01 15.46 -8.65
N LYS A 151 12.72 15.33 -9.00
CA LYS A 151 12.10 16.14 -10.06
C LYS A 151 12.23 17.65 -9.77
N LYS A 152 12.06 18.06 -8.50
CA LYS A 152 12.29 19.45 -8.08
C LYS A 152 13.76 19.88 -8.21
N LYS A 153 14.73 19.04 -7.81
CA LYS A 153 16.17 19.32 -7.99
C LYS A 153 16.53 19.47 -9.47
N LYS A 154 16.09 18.55 -10.35
CA LYS A 154 16.34 18.62 -11.80
C LYS A 154 15.76 19.90 -12.42
N ARG A 155 14.54 20.30 -12.05
CA ARG A 155 13.92 21.57 -12.51
C ARG A 155 14.69 22.82 -12.07
N LYS A 156 15.19 22.86 -10.83
CA LYS A 156 16.00 23.98 -10.33
C LYS A 156 17.34 24.10 -11.07
N LYS A 157 18.02 22.97 -11.32
CA LYS A 157 19.31 22.92 -12.03
C LYS A 157 19.18 23.34 -13.50
N LYS A 158 18.03 23.07 -14.14
CA LYS A 158 17.73 23.53 -15.50
C LYS A 158 17.51 25.05 -15.56
N LYS A 159 16.73 25.61 -14.61
CA LYS A 159 16.49 27.06 -14.50
C LYS A 159 17.73 27.89 -14.17
N SER A 160 18.73 27.33 -13.50
CA SER A 160 20.00 28.03 -13.25
C SER A 160 20.92 28.02 -14.47
N LYS A 161 20.88 26.96 -15.29
CA LYS A 161 21.63 26.86 -16.54
C LYS A 161 21.08 27.75 -17.67
N ASP A 162 19.79 28.04 -17.67
CA ASP A 162 19.16 28.95 -18.66
C ASP A 162 19.34 30.44 -18.29
N LYS A 163 19.95 30.74 -17.12
CA LYS A 163 20.18 32.11 -16.61
C LYS A 163 21.66 32.54 -16.66
N GLU A 164 22.53 31.66 -17.12
CA GLU A 164 23.97 31.84 -17.31
C GLU A 164 24.24 31.81 -18.82
#